data_AF-A0A1C6MMJ3-F1
#
_entry.id   AF-A0A1C6MMJ3-F1
#
_cell.length_a   1.000
_cell.length_b   1.000
_cell.length_c   1.000
_cell.angle_alpha   90.00
_cell.angle_beta   90.00
_cell.angle_gamma   90.00
#
_symmetry.space_group_name_H-M   'P 1'
#
loop_
_entity.id
_entity.type
_entity.pdbx_description
1 polymer ?
#
loop_
_entity_poly.entity_id
_entity_poly.type
_entity_poly.pdbx_seq_one_letter_code
_entity_poly.pdbx_strand_id
1 'polypeptide(L)'
;MARRSSAARRFAAAGAAAVLLGHLLGGNPAEAQAVALPGSAFPLVLDVDMTPNPVCSGAVHGRVQVYDPAAAKAGATVEWRVRAGAKQLADGHLAMTSRIGTAEFRIPYDRVPATETALQIDARIAASPGGHAPGRYGKVWRDTIRRGCDPVRVAAVGDSVVWGQGLDHDQKFSYLTGQLLGRETGRGHQLMDYSISGAVLDAPGLPAGNKDAACLHRTEKQDPDGDGEMEFGEVTQQMPDVFCQLEKAGAQARAGGYGLDAVVINGCINDLDPFFGIGVGITPGSKNLPEAVRRECSGIGAAPENPAKDVPYFSGAKVGYGGRGMRAAIEKAHSLPGRPKVIVADFYYALSRSSSPIPVKTCSTPGVTAARLTSCKGALGRVAERYEQYTQLANAAYHQAAAAANKASSDGPYAVAADGLFTVDNAVLTPDSKVWGTPVTDPAFPLRTRACPELSSTPAQCLSAAVGHPDIAGARQYADSFLLNPSVRKWFHLPRQGPQAQLKVPAKAHVGSEVPLSVTVDGKPPAAGYRYHWYFGDGTQQETDQPAVTHAYDHPGPWLPRLVMTGPEGKKVLVEATRALTAD
;
A
#
# COMPACT_ATOMS: atom_id res chain seq x y z
N MET A 1 -50.56 -7.51 21.77
CA MET A 1 -49.48 -8.43 22.17
C MET A 1 -48.35 -8.33 21.16
N ALA A 2 -47.29 -7.62 21.53
CA ALA A 2 -46.10 -7.40 20.72
C ALA A 2 -45.00 -8.39 21.14
N ARG A 3 -44.26 -8.92 20.17
CA ARG A 3 -42.82 -9.28 20.17
C ARG A 3 -42.56 -10.43 19.21
N ARG A 4 -42.04 -10.10 18.02
CA ARG A 4 -41.16 -10.97 17.21
C ARG A 4 -40.57 -10.15 16.05
N SER A 5 -39.65 -9.24 16.37
CA SER A 5 -38.75 -8.61 15.38
C SER A 5 -37.49 -8.11 16.08
N SER A 6 -36.47 -8.96 16.24
CA SER A 6 -35.11 -8.51 16.62
C SER A 6 -33.99 -9.55 16.48
N ALA A 7 -34.26 -10.80 16.08
CA ALA A 7 -33.22 -11.83 16.04
C ALA A 7 -32.34 -11.86 14.77
N ALA A 8 -32.76 -11.20 13.67
CA ALA A 8 -32.05 -11.31 12.38
C ALA A 8 -30.95 -10.25 12.13
N ARG A 9 -30.64 -9.37 13.09
CA ARG A 9 -29.62 -8.29 12.92
C ARG A 9 -28.41 -8.39 13.85
N ARG A 10 -28.22 -9.49 14.58
CA ARG A 10 -27.14 -9.62 15.59
C ARG A 10 -26.00 -10.57 15.24
N PHE A 11 -26.01 -11.22 14.06
CA PHE A 11 -25.00 -12.20 13.68
C PHE A 11 -23.92 -11.71 12.70
N ALA A 12 -23.99 -10.46 12.21
CA ALA A 12 -22.99 -9.94 11.26
C ALA A 12 -21.76 -9.28 11.92
N ALA A 13 -21.84 -8.87 13.20
CA ALA A 13 -20.78 -8.10 13.86
C ALA A 13 -19.90 -8.92 14.83
N ALA A 14 -20.21 -10.19 15.07
CA ALA A 14 -19.47 -11.03 16.01
C ALA A 14 -18.40 -11.92 15.35
N GLY A 15 -18.44 -12.09 14.02
CA GLY A 15 -17.45 -12.88 13.26
C GLY A 15 -16.13 -12.16 13.01
N ALA A 16 -16.16 -10.83 12.80
CA ALA A 16 -14.97 -10.06 12.43
C ALA A 16 -13.88 -10.04 13.51
N ALA A 17 -14.25 -10.04 14.79
CA ALA A 17 -13.29 -10.00 15.91
C ALA A 17 -12.59 -11.33 16.17
N ALA A 18 -13.27 -12.47 15.97
CA ALA A 18 -12.68 -13.79 16.08
C ALA A 18 -11.78 -14.10 14.87
N VAL A 19 -12.13 -13.58 13.70
CA VAL A 19 -11.28 -13.63 12.49
C VAL A 19 -10.06 -12.72 12.63
N LEU A 20 -10.18 -11.54 13.23
CA LEU A 20 -9.02 -10.69 13.54
C LEU A 20 -8.05 -11.37 14.52
N LEU A 21 -8.54 -11.98 15.61
CA LEU A 21 -7.65 -12.72 16.54
C LEU A 21 -7.10 -14.01 15.91
N GLY A 22 -7.88 -14.72 15.09
CA GLY A 22 -7.44 -15.93 14.40
C GLY A 22 -6.37 -15.64 13.34
N HIS A 23 -6.50 -14.54 12.60
CA HIS A 23 -5.52 -14.09 11.62
C HIS A 23 -4.30 -13.39 12.25
N LEU A 24 -4.44 -12.74 13.41
CA LEU A 24 -3.32 -12.13 14.14
C LEU A 24 -2.56 -13.12 15.03
N LEU A 25 -3.12 -14.29 15.36
CA LEU A 25 -2.52 -15.25 16.30
C LEU A 25 -2.27 -16.65 15.72
N GLY A 26 -2.33 -16.83 14.39
CA GLY A 26 -2.01 -18.12 13.78
C GLY A 26 -2.94 -19.27 14.18
N GLY A 27 -4.17 -18.98 14.60
CA GLY A 27 -5.13 -20.01 14.94
C GLY A 27 -5.70 -20.63 13.66
N ASN A 28 -5.67 -21.96 13.55
CA ASN A 28 -6.37 -22.69 12.49
C ASN A 28 -7.80 -22.15 12.36
N PRO A 29 -8.25 -21.78 11.15
CA PRO A 29 -9.60 -21.28 10.97
C PRO A 29 -10.57 -22.38 11.39
N ALA A 30 -11.46 -22.08 12.33
CA ALA A 30 -12.70 -22.84 12.46
C ALA A 30 -13.35 -22.84 11.07
N GLU A 31 -13.68 -24.02 10.54
CA GLU A 31 -14.35 -24.19 9.25
C GLU A 31 -15.52 -23.20 9.16
N ALA A 32 -15.28 -22.07 8.49
CA ALA A 32 -16.34 -21.15 8.14
C ALA A 32 -17.18 -21.91 7.11
N GLN A 33 -18.33 -22.43 7.54
CA GLN A 33 -19.34 -22.91 6.61
C GLN A 33 -19.54 -21.82 5.56
N ALA A 34 -19.30 -22.17 4.30
CA ALA A 34 -19.50 -21.34 3.13
C ALA A 34 -20.99 -21.02 2.98
N VAL A 35 -21.51 -20.14 3.83
CA VAL A 35 -22.74 -19.42 3.55
C VAL A 35 -22.38 -18.51 2.38
N ALA A 36 -22.96 -18.77 1.21
CA ALA A 36 -22.79 -17.95 0.03
C ALA A 36 -23.08 -16.47 0.38
N LEU A 37 -22.03 -15.69 0.58
CA LEU A 37 -22.15 -14.25 0.78
C LEU A 37 -22.54 -13.63 -0.57
N PRO A 38 -23.56 -12.76 -0.62
CA PRO A 38 -24.09 -12.25 -1.86
C PRO A 38 -23.10 -11.27 -2.51
N GLY A 39 -22.29 -11.78 -3.45
CA GLY A 39 -21.43 -10.99 -4.33
C GLY A 39 -20.61 -11.96 -5.19
N SER A 40 -20.78 -12.07 -6.50
CA SER A 40 -21.22 -11.10 -7.51
C SER A 40 -21.93 -11.83 -8.66
N ALA A 41 -23.18 -11.47 -8.97
CA ALA A 41 -23.99 -12.11 -10.03
C ALA A 41 -23.72 -11.53 -11.44
N PHE A 42 -22.57 -10.89 -11.63
CA PHE A 42 -22.28 -10.10 -12.83
C PHE A 42 -20.87 -10.40 -13.36
N PRO A 43 -20.63 -10.30 -14.68
CA PRO A 43 -19.29 -10.38 -15.23
C PRO A 43 -18.36 -9.32 -14.62
N LEU A 44 -17.13 -9.73 -14.29
CA LEU A 44 -16.12 -8.85 -13.71
C LEU A 44 -15.03 -8.54 -14.73
N VAL A 45 -14.74 -7.26 -14.95
CA VAL A 45 -13.56 -6.85 -15.70
C VAL A 45 -12.34 -7.03 -14.79
N LEU A 46 -11.44 -7.94 -15.15
CA LEU A 46 -10.26 -8.28 -14.36
C LEU A 46 -9.14 -7.28 -14.58
N ASP A 47 -8.79 -7.12 -15.86
CA ASP A 47 -7.62 -6.38 -16.29
C ASP A 47 -7.91 -5.74 -17.64
N VAL A 48 -7.33 -4.56 -17.83
CA VAL A 48 -7.40 -3.81 -19.07
C VAL A 48 -6.01 -3.26 -19.38
N ASP A 49 -5.42 -3.78 -20.44
CA ASP A 49 -4.23 -3.18 -21.04
C ASP A 49 -4.69 -2.15 -22.06
N MET A 50 -4.12 -0.95 -22.02
CA MET A 50 -4.31 0.10 -23.01
C MET A 50 -2.96 0.69 -23.36
N THR A 51 -2.47 0.35 -24.55
CA THR A 51 -1.14 0.75 -24.98
C THR A 51 -1.19 1.43 -26.36
N PRO A 52 -0.57 2.62 -26.51
CA PRO A 52 -0.01 3.47 -25.46
C PRO A 52 -1.10 4.23 -24.67
N ASN A 53 -0.90 4.46 -23.37
CA ASN A 53 -1.68 5.40 -22.56
C ASN A 53 -0.75 6.13 -21.57
N PRO A 54 -0.60 7.47 -21.64
CA PRO A 54 -1.24 8.40 -22.58
C PRO A 54 -0.79 8.24 -24.04
N VAL A 55 -1.55 8.87 -24.93
CA VAL A 55 -1.48 8.63 -26.38
C VAL A 55 -0.77 9.78 -27.08
N CYS A 56 0.45 9.54 -27.57
CA CYS A 56 1.19 10.55 -28.33
C CYS A 56 0.61 10.70 -29.75
N SER A 57 0.48 9.57 -30.44
CA SER A 57 0.01 9.47 -31.81
C SER A 57 -0.56 8.07 -32.06
N GLY A 58 -1.38 7.93 -33.10
CA GLY A 58 -1.94 6.63 -33.46
C GLY A 58 -3.07 6.19 -32.53
N ALA A 59 -3.65 5.04 -32.81
CA ALA A 59 -4.75 4.51 -32.02
C ALA A 59 -4.24 3.85 -30.74
N VAL A 60 -5.07 3.88 -29.70
CA VAL A 60 -4.89 3.01 -28.53
C VAL A 60 -5.34 1.62 -28.91
N HIS A 61 -4.48 0.65 -28.66
CA HIS A 61 -4.83 -0.77 -28.70
C HIS A 61 -5.10 -1.20 -27.27
N GLY A 62 -6.26 -1.81 -27.07
CA GLY A 62 -6.68 -2.26 -25.76
C GLY A 62 -7.07 -3.72 -25.74
N ARG A 63 -6.92 -4.35 -24.59
CA ARG A 63 -7.36 -5.71 -24.30
C ARG A 63 -8.14 -5.69 -23.01
N VAL A 64 -9.37 -6.20 -23.04
CA VAL A 64 -10.22 -6.37 -21.85
C VAL A 64 -10.32 -7.86 -21.51
N GLN A 65 -10.07 -8.19 -20.26
CA GLN A 65 -10.28 -9.53 -19.72
C GLN A 65 -11.52 -9.53 -18.82
N VAL A 66 -12.44 -10.44 -19.08
CA VAL A 66 -13.69 -10.57 -18.34
C VAL A 66 -13.80 -11.94 -17.72
N TYR A 67 -14.07 -11.98 -16.41
CA TYR A 67 -14.24 -13.19 -15.63
C TYR A 67 -15.72 -13.44 -15.32
N ASP A 68 -16.21 -14.59 -15.78
CA ASP A 68 -17.53 -15.09 -15.41
C ASP A 68 -17.65 -16.62 -15.63
N PRO A 69 -17.33 -17.45 -14.61
CA PRO A 69 -17.48 -18.91 -14.69
C PRO A 69 -18.91 -19.40 -14.96
N ALA A 70 -19.92 -18.66 -14.50
CA ALA A 70 -21.32 -19.05 -14.69
C ALA A 70 -21.76 -18.81 -16.15
N ALA A 71 -21.37 -17.67 -16.71
CA ALA A 71 -21.56 -17.40 -18.14
C ALA A 71 -20.82 -18.42 -19.00
N ALA A 72 -19.59 -18.79 -18.63
CA ALA A 72 -18.81 -19.81 -19.34
C ALA A 72 -19.50 -21.18 -19.32
N LYS A 73 -19.99 -21.62 -18.16
CA LYS A 73 -20.74 -22.87 -18.02
C LYS A 73 -22.04 -22.88 -18.83
N ALA A 74 -22.69 -21.73 -18.94
CA ALA A 74 -23.93 -21.58 -19.70
C ALA A 74 -23.72 -21.33 -21.21
N GLY A 75 -22.47 -21.16 -21.68
CA GLY A 75 -22.18 -20.72 -23.04
C GLY A 75 -22.77 -19.34 -23.37
N ALA A 76 -22.94 -18.49 -22.36
CA ALA A 76 -23.58 -17.19 -22.50
C ALA A 76 -22.64 -16.18 -23.18
N THR A 77 -23.24 -15.14 -23.76
CA THR A 77 -22.50 -13.99 -24.30
C THR A 77 -22.48 -12.87 -23.27
N VAL A 78 -21.31 -12.28 -23.08
CA VAL A 78 -21.10 -11.08 -22.28
C VAL A 78 -20.95 -9.89 -23.20
N GLU A 79 -21.66 -8.80 -22.93
CA GLU A 79 -21.41 -7.51 -23.56
C GLU A 79 -20.57 -6.64 -22.60
N TRP A 80 -19.59 -5.93 -23.16
CA TRP A 80 -18.70 -5.02 -22.44
C TRP A 80 -18.61 -3.69 -23.16
N ARG A 81 -18.25 -2.63 -22.43
CA ARG A 81 -18.07 -1.30 -23.01
C ARG A 81 -16.98 -0.50 -22.29
N VAL A 82 -16.39 0.42 -23.03
CA VAL A 82 -15.39 1.40 -22.59
C VAL A 82 -15.99 2.79 -22.75
N ARG A 83 -16.07 3.55 -21.67
CA ARG A 83 -16.65 4.90 -21.64
C ARG A 83 -15.65 5.91 -21.11
N ALA A 84 -15.51 7.06 -21.79
CA ALA A 84 -14.80 8.23 -21.29
C ALA A 84 -15.82 9.32 -20.95
N GLY A 85 -16.05 9.54 -19.66
CA GLY A 85 -17.20 10.32 -19.20
C GLY A 85 -18.53 9.75 -19.74
N ALA A 86 -19.31 10.58 -20.44
CA ALA A 86 -20.58 10.16 -21.06
C ALA A 86 -20.41 9.48 -22.43
N LYS A 87 -19.23 9.54 -23.05
CA LYS A 87 -19.01 9.02 -24.41
C LYS A 87 -18.57 7.56 -24.37
N GLN A 88 -19.22 6.70 -25.14
CA GLN A 88 -18.75 5.34 -25.37
C GLN A 88 -17.65 5.36 -26.44
N LEU A 89 -16.47 4.87 -26.08
CA LEU A 89 -15.30 4.82 -26.97
C LEU A 89 -15.18 3.47 -27.67
N ALA A 90 -15.53 2.38 -26.99
CA ALA A 90 -15.53 1.04 -27.56
C ALA A 90 -16.57 0.17 -26.84
N ASP A 91 -16.96 -0.91 -27.49
CA ASP A 91 -17.82 -1.94 -26.94
C ASP A 91 -17.66 -3.23 -27.75
N GLY A 92 -18.19 -4.32 -27.21
CA GLY A 92 -18.16 -5.59 -27.89
C GLY A 92 -18.95 -6.67 -27.18
N HIS A 93 -19.05 -7.81 -27.84
CA HIS A 93 -19.67 -9.02 -27.33
C HIS A 93 -18.62 -10.13 -27.29
N LEU A 94 -18.67 -10.95 -26.25
CA LEU A 94 -17.73 -12.01 -25.96
C LEU A 94 -18.48 -13.29 -25.62
N ALA A 95 -18.40 -14.29 -26.50
CA ALA A 95 -18.90 -15.61 -26.20
C ALA A 95 -18.00 -16.25 -25.14
N MET A 96 -18.56 -16.57 -23.97
CA MET A 96 -17.79 -17.13 -22.86
C MET A 96 -17.59 -18.63 -23.08
N THR A 97 -16.44 -19.01 -23.65
CA THR A 97 -16.02 -20.41 -23.84
C THR A 97 -15.09 -20.91 -22.75
N SER A 98 -14.54 -20.00 -21.94
CA SER A 98 -13.72 -20.29 -20.77
C SER A 98 -14.06 -19.31 -19.64
N ARG A 99 -13.56 -19.55 -18.42
CA ARG A 99 -13.85 -18.69 -17.26
C ARG A 99 -13.37 -17.26 -17.44
N ILE A 100 -12.31 -17.05 -18.23
CA ILE A 100 -11.77 -15.75 -18.58
C ILE A 100 -11.93 -15.56 -20.09
N GLY A 101 -12.84 -14.68 -20.49
CA GLY A 101 -12.93 -14.22 -21.86
C GLY A 101 -11.95 -13.05 -22.08
N THR A 102 -11.34 -12.99 -23.26
CA THR A 102 -10.49 -11.87 -23.67
C THR A 102 -11.04 -11.26 -24.95
N ALA A 103 -11.14 -9.94 -25.00
CA ALA A 103 -11.48 -9.20 -26.21
C ALA A 103 -10.48 -8.06 -26.45
N GLU A 104 -10.21 -7.78 -27.72
CA GLU A 104 -9.38 -6.65 -28.13
C GLU A 104 -10.25 -5.51 -28.63
N PHE A 105 -9.77 -4.28 -28.46
CA PHE A 105 -10.44 -3.08 -28.95
C PHE A 105 -9.44 -2.03 -29.43
N ARG A 106 -9.95 -1.08 -30.23
CA ARG A 106 -9.16 0.01 -30.78
C ARG A 106 -9.87 1.34 -30.54
N ILE A 107 -9.16 2.31 -29.98
CA ILE A 107 -9.63 3.69 -29.86
C ILE A 107 -8.81 4.55 -30.84
N PRO A 108 -9.38 4.94 -32.00
CA PRO A 108 -8.78 5.91 -32.90
C PRO A 108 -8.33 7.19 -32.18
N TYR A 109 -7.17 7.73 -32.59
CA TYR A 109 -6.55 8.89 -31.95
C TYR A 109 -7.47 10.10 -31.81
N ASP A 110 -8.26 10.37 -32.85
CA ASP A 110 -9.24 11.45 -32.93
C ASP A 110 -10.38 11.32 -31.90
N ARG A 111 -10.65 10.10 -31.41
CA ARG A 111 -11.60 9.84 -30.32
C ARG A 111 -10.98 9.89 -28.92
N VAL A 112 -9.64 9.88 -28.80
CA VAL A 112 -8.95 10.05 -27.52
C VAL A 112 -9.13 11.49 -27.02
N PRO A 113 -9.60 11.72 -25.78
CA PRO A 113 -9.73 13.06 -25.20
C PRO A 113 -8.41 13.83 -25.16
N ALA A 114 -8.45 15.14 -25.43
CA ALA A 114 -7.27 15.99 -25.33
C ALA A 114 -6.80 16.19 -23.88
N THR A 115 -7.74 16.30 -22.95
CA THR A 115 -7.50 16.42 -21.50
C THR A 115 -7.71 15.08 -20.81
N GLU A 116 -7.08 14.90 -19.66
CA GLU A 116 -7.30 13.73 -18.79
C GLU A 116 -8.79 13.55 -18.52
N THR A 117 -9.32 12.38 -18.88
CA THR A 117 -10.72 12.04 -18.75
C THR A 117 -10.86 10.69 -18.07
N ALA A 118 -11.76 10.58 -17.10
CA ALA A 118 -12.05 9.32 -16.43
C ALA A 118 -12.57 8.28 -17.43
N LEU A 119 -11.94 7.11 -17.42
CA LEU A 119 -12.32 5.94 -18.20
C LEU A 119 -13.04 4.94 -17.29
N GLN A 120 -14.11 4.35 -17.81
CA GLN A 120 -14.93 3.36 -17.11
C GLN A 120 -15.16 2.17 -18.02
N ILE A 121 -14.91 0.98 -17.52
CA ILE A 121 -15.09 -0.27 -18.25
C ILE A 121 -15.94 -1.20 -17.39
N ASP A 122 -17.06 -1.64 -17.94
CA ASP A 122 -18.01 -2.51 -17.27
C ASP A 122 -18.59 -3.54 -18.25
N ALA A 123 -19.10 -4.65 -17.69
CA ALA A 123 -19.63 -5.76 -18.46
C ALA A 123 -20.93 -6.30 -17.86
N ARG A 124 -21.77 -6.92 -18.69
CA ARG A 124 -23.01 -7.61 -18.29
C ARG A 124 -23.29 -8.81 -19.18
N ILE A 125 -24.16 -9.70 -18.72
CA ILE A 125 -24.73 -10.74 -19.59
C ILE A 125 -25.55 -10.06 -20.69
N ALA A 126 -25.25 -10.38 -21.95
CA ALA A 126 -25.95 -9.85 -23.10
C ALA A 126 -27.39 -10.40 -23.17
N ALA A 127 -28.27 -9.66 -23.85
CA ALA A 127 -29.59 -10.18 -24.19
C ALA A 127 -29.46 -11.43 -25.07
N SER A 128 -30.31 -12.44 -24.85
CA SER A 128 -30.32 -13.65 -25.68
C SER A 128 -31.43 -13.60 -26.73
N PRO A 129 -31.23 -14.20 -27.93
CA PRO A 129 -32.26 -14.23 -28.98
C PRO A 129 -33.59 -14.86 -28.55
N GLY A 130 -33.58 -15.69 -27.50
CA GLY A 130 -34.77 -16.32 -26.90
C GLY A 130 -35.55 -15.44 -25.91
N GLY A 131 -35.30 -14.12 -25.85
CA GLY A 131 -36.11 -13.16 -25.09
C GLY A 131 -35.71 -12.91 -23.64
N HIS A 132 -34.54 -13.38 -23.18
CA HIS A 132 -34.05 -12.98 -21.86
C HIS A 132 -33.49 -11.56 -21.94
N ALA A 133 -33.99 -10.69 -21.06
CA ALA A 133 -33.48 -9.34 -20.90
C ALA A 133 -31.99 -9.35 -20.54
N PRO A 134 -31.20 -8.34 -20.96
CA PRO A 134 -29.79 -8.25 -20.57
C PRO A 134 -29.66 -8.14 -19.06
N GLY A 135 -28.52 -8.60 -18.54
CA GLY A 135 -28.17 -8.45 -17.14
C GLY A 135 -27.95 -6.99 -16.73
N ARG A 136 -27.54 -6.78 -15.49
CA ARG A 136 -27.04 -5.46 -15.06
C ARG A 136 -25.53 -5.39 -15.28
N TYR A 137 -25.04 -4.19 -15.58
CA TYR A 137 -23.60 -3.93 -15.57
C TYR A 137 -23.04 -4.16 -14.16
N GLY A 138 -21.94 -4.90 -14.11
CA GLY A 138 -21.25 -5.27 -12.88
C GLY A 138 -20.38 -4.15 -12.32
N LYS A 139 -19.36 -4.55 -11.56
CA LYS A 139 -18.34 -3.63 -11.02
C LYS A 139 -17.63 -2.91 -12.17
N VAL A 140 -17.43 -1.61 -12.01
CA VAL A 140 -16.73 -0.76 -12.97
C VAL A 140 -15.24 -0.80 -12.70
N TRP A 141 -14.45 -1.20 -13.69
CA TRP A 141 -13.01 -0.98 -13.75
C TRP A 141 -12.72 0.45 -14.21
N ARG A 142 -11.72 1.11 -13.63
CA ARG A 142 -11.48 2.54 -13.79
C ARG A 142 -10.02 2.83 -14.09
N ASP A 143 -9.82 3.87 -14.90
CA ASP A 143 -8.52 4.46 -15.23
C ASP A 143 -8.77 5.88 -15.78
N THR A 144 -7.76 6.49 -16.39
CA THR A 144 -7.85 7.73 -17.14
C THR A 144 -7.26 7.55 -18.53
N ILE A 145 -7.70 8.39 -19.47
CA ILE A 145 -7.14 8.43 -20.82
C ILE A 145 -6.96 9.87 -21.27
N ARG A 146 -5.88 10.14 -22.00
CA ARG A 146 -5.62 11.42 -22.66
C ARG A 146 -4.63 11.32 -23.81
N ARG A 147 -4.61 12.37 -24.63
CA ARG A 147 -3.48 12.65 -25.52
C ARG A 147 -2.29 13.23 -24.73
N GLY A 148 -1.08 12.83 -25.12
CA GLY A 148 0.18 13.29 -24.53
C GLY A 148 1.36 12.40 -24.92
N CYS A 149 2.54 13.00 -25.13
CA CYS A 149 3.75 12.28 -25.56
C CYS A 149 4.77 12.04 -24.45
N ASP A 150 4.63 12.74 -23.34
CA ASP A 150 5.61 12.71 -22.24
C ASP A 150 4.91 12.65 -20.88
N PRO A 151 4.26 11.52 -20.52
CA PRO A 151 3.71 11.33 -19.18
C PRO A 151 4.78 11.36 -18.11
N VAL A 152 4.37 11.72 -16.89
CA VAL A 152 5.10 11.32 -15.68
C VAL A 152 5.04 9.80 -15.55
N ARG A 153 6.18 9.13 -15.72
CA ARG A 153 6.31 7.67 -15.60
C ARG A 153 6.78 7.28 -14.22
N VAL A 154 5.94 6.54 -13.50
CA VAL A 154 6.20 6.06 -12.14
C VAL A 154 6.33 4.54 -12.15
N ALA A 155 7.38 4.01 -11.56
CA ALA A 155 7.45 2.59 -11.20
C ALA A 155 7.08 2.40 -9.73
N ALA A 156 6.21 1.44 -9.42
CA ALA A 156 5.91 1.02 -8.05
C ALA A 156 6.61 -0.31 -7.77
N VAL A 157 7.34 -0.36 -6.66
CA VAL A 157 8.16 -1.50 -6.25
C VAL A 157 8.02 -1.68 -4.75
N GLY A 158 7.83 -2.90 -4.28
CA GLY A 158 7.75 -3.22 -2.88
C GLY A 158 6.84 -4.39 -2.59
N ASP A 159 6.34 -4.41 -1.37
CA ASP A 159 5.50 -5.45 -0.83
C ASP A 159 3.98 -5.13 -0.95
N SER A 160 3.18 -5.76 -0.10
CA SER A 160 1.72 -5.58 -0.05
C SER A 160 1.29 -4.14 0.26
N VAL A 161 2.15 -3.35 0.91
CA VAL A 161 1.88 -1.93 1.16
C VAL A 161 1.83 -1.18 -0.15
N VAL A 162 2.92 -1.19 -0.94
CA VAL A 162 2.98 -0.49 -2.24
C VAL A 162 2.01 -1.08 -3.24
N TRP A 163 1.79 -2.39 -3.16
CA TRP A 163 0.79 -3.06 -3.99
C TRP A 163 -0.63 -2.61 -3.68
N GLY A 164 -0.89 -2.08 -2.48
CA GLY A 164 -2.22 -1.64 -2.07
C GLY A 164 -3.21 -2.80 -2.06
N GLN A 165 -2.83 -3.92 -1.43
CA GLN A 165 -3.66 -5.13 -1.40
C GLN A 165 -5.11 -4.82 -1.01
N GLY A 166 -6.07 -5.34 -1.79
CA GLY A 166 -7.49 -5.06 -1.63
C GLY A 166 -8.01 -3.82 -2.36
N LEU A 167 -7.14 -2.89 -2.79
CA LEU A 167 -7.53 -1.70 -3.56
C LEU A 167 -7.61 -1.99 -5.06
N ASP A 168 -8.54 -1.32 -5.74
CA ASP A 168 -8.51 -1.25 -7.19
C ASP A 168 -7.27 -0.47 -7.65
N HIS A 169 -6.75 -0.80 -8.84
CA HIS A 169 -5.54 -0.20 -9.39
C HIS A 169 -5.55 1.35 -9.34
N ASP A 170 -6.68 1.98 -9.68
CA ASP A 170 -6.83 3.44 -9.70
C ASP A 170 -6.89 4.10 -8.32
N GLN A 171 -6.89 3.30 -7.26
CA GLN A 171 -6.98 3.72 -5.86
C GLN A 171 -5.68 3.51 -5.10
N LYS A 172 -4.70 2.82 -5.69
CA LYS A 172 -3.38 2.61 -5.07
C LYS A 172 -2.64 3.93 -4.95
N PHE A 173 -1.93 4.14 -3.83
CA PHE A 173 -1.26 5.42 -3.60
C PHE A 173 -0.14 5.70 -4.62
N SER A 174 0.50 4.67 -5.17
CA SER A 174 1.49 4.81 -6.23
C SER A 174 0.87 5.35 -7.53
N TYR A 175 -0.31 4.83 -7.91
CA TYR A 175 -1.11 5.34 -9.03
C TYR A 175 -1.54 6.78 -8.78
N LEU A 176 -2.11 7.06 -7.60
CA LEU A 176 -2.56 8.41 -7.22
C LEU A 176 -1.39 9.40 -7.19
N THR A 177 -0.20 8.99 -6.73
CA THR A 177 1.01 9.82 -6.75
C THR A 177 1.38 10.20 -8.19
N GLY A 178 1.43 9.21 -9.10
CA GLY A 178 1.67 9.47 -10.52
C GLY A 178 0.62 10.39 -11.12
N GLN A 179 -0.66 10.15 -10.83
CA GLN A 179 -1.78 10.96 -11.29
C GLN A 179 -1.67 12.42 -10.83
N LEU A 180 -1.41 12.66 -9.55
CA LEU A 180 -1.27 14.00 -9.00
C LEU A 180 -0.08 14.75 -9.61
N LEU A 181 1.09 14.09 -9.74
CA LEU A 181 2.26 14.66 -10.41
C LEU A 181 1.96 14.96 -11.88
N GLY A 182 1.31 14.04 -12.59
CA GLY A 182 0.92 14.20 -13.98
C GLY A 182 -0.04 15.37 -14.21
N ARG A 183 -0.93 15.64 -13.25
CA ARG A 183 -1.83 16.81 -13.26
C ARG A 183 -1.08 18.11 -13.00
N GLU A 184 -0.28 18.17 -11.95
CA GLU A 184 0.46 19.38 -11.57
C GLU A 184 1.51 19.79 -12.62
N THR A 185 2.09 18.82 -13.32
CA THR A 185 3.03 19.05 -14.43
C THR A 185 2.33 19.23 -15.79
N GLY A 186 1.04 18.90 -15.90
CA GLY A 186 0.28 18.90 -17.15
C GLY A 186 0.60 17.74 -18.12
N ARG A 187 1.56 16.87 -17.75
CA ARG A 187 2.10 15.76 -18.57
C ARG A 187 1.16 14.56 -18.70
N GLY A 188 0.24 14.38 -17.76
CA GLY A 188 -0.43 13.09 -17.57
C GLY A 188 0.49 12.09 -16.87
N HIS A 189 0.04 10.85 -16.70
CA HIS A 189 0.78 9.85 -15.92
C HIS A 189 0.70 8.46 -16.53
N GLN A 190 1.69 7.65 -16.19
CA GLN A 190 1.73 6.22 -16.49
C GLN A 190 2.35 5.52 -15.27
N LEU A 191 1.63 4.55 -14.70
CA LEU A 191 2.14 3.69 -13.63
C LEU A 191 2.58 2.35 -14.22
N MET A 192 3.77 1.89 -13.84
CA MET A 192 4.18 0.49 -14.01
C MET A 192 4.32 -0.12 -12.62
N ASP A 193 3.37 -0.98 -12.27
CA ASP A 193 3.31 -1.61 -10.94
C ASP A 193 4.01 -2.98 -10.97
N TYR A 194 5.12 -3.09 -10.25
CA TYR A 194 5.89 -4.32 -10.06
C TYR A 194 5.77 -4.83 -8.62
N SER A 195 5.06 -4.12 -7.76
CA SER A 195 4.91 -4.49 -6.35
C SER A 195 4.02 -5.72 -6.18
N ILE A 196 4.32 -6.51 -5.15
CA ILE A 196 3.58 -7.75 -4.88
C ILE A 196 3.61 -8.08 -3.38
N SER A 197 2.50 -8.61 -2.85
CA SER A 197 2.43 -9.04 -1.45
C SER A 197 3.51 -10.08 -1.14
N GLY A 198 4.09 -9.98 0.05
CA GLY A 198 5.10 -10.92 0.53
C GLY A 198 6.50 -10.66 0.02
N ALA A 199 6.72 -9.71 -0.90
CA ALA A 199 8.06 -9.35 -1.33
C ALA A 199 8.92 -8.90 -0.14
N VAL A 200 10.13 -9.44 -0.04
CA VAL A 200 11.11 -9.01 0.95
C VAL A 200 11.97 -7.89 0.37
N LEU A 201 12.71 -7.17 1.21
CA LEU A 201 13.66 -6.17 0.72
C LEU A 201 14.81 -6.85 -0.02
N ASP A 202 15.30 -7.97 0.52
CA ASP A 202 16.46 -8.66 -0.04
C ASP A 202 16.43 -10.17 0.19
N ALA A 203 16.38 -10.95 -0.91
CA ALA A 203 16.33 -12.41 -0.89
C ALA A 203 17.61 -13.03 -1.48
N PRO A 204 18.67 -13.27 -0.67
CA PRO A 204 19.96 -13.73 -1.18
C PRO A 204 19.93 -15.13 -1.79
N GLY A 205 18.95 -15.95 -1.40
CA GLY A 205 18.71 -17.27 -1.96
C GLY A 205 17.87 -17.26 -3.24
N LEU A 206 17.15 -16.17 -3.55
CA LEU A 206 16.13 -16.10 -4.59
C LEU A 206 16.14 -14.70 -5.23
N PRO A 207 17.02 -14.43 -6.21
CA PRO A 207 17.86 -15.36 -6.97
C PRO A 207 19.20 -15.62 -6.28
N ALA A 208 19.62 -16.90 -6.28
CA ALA A 208 20.84 -17.36 -5.62
C ALA A 208 22.06 -16.47 -5.91
N GLY A 209 22.62 -15.91 -4.83
CA GLY A 209 23.80 -15.05 -4.87
C GLY A 209 23.51 -13.63 -5.34
N ASN A 210 22.29 -13.11 -5.15
CA ASN A 210 21.88 -11.75 -5.53
C ASN A 210 22.09 -11.44 -7.02
N LYS A 211 21.87 -12.44 -7.88
CA LYS A 211 21.95 -12.27 -9.34
C LYS A 211 20.64 -11.74 -9.89
N ASP A 212 20.32 -10.46 -9.61
CA ASP A 212 19.03 -9.83 -9.93
C ASP A 212 18.56 -10.06 -11.38
N ALA A 213 19.49 -10.07 -12.35
CA ALA A 213 19.18 -10.32 -13.78
C ALA A 213 18.52 -11.70 -14.04
N ALA A 214 18.73 -12.69 -13.17
CA ALA A 214 18.08 -13.99 -13.28
C ALA A 214 16.55 -13.90 -13.13
N CYS A 215 16.05 -12.86 -12.44
CA CYS A 215 14.62 -12.62 -12.25
C CYS A 215 13.87 -12.21 -13.53
N LEU A 216 14.57 -11.87 -14.62
CA LEU A 216 13.95 -11.56 -15.91
C LEU A 216 13.39 -12.82 -16.61
N HIS A 217 13.89 -14.00 -16.25
CA HIS A 217 13.62 -15.25 -16.95
C HIS A 217 13.07 -16.35 -16.04
N ARG A 218 12.87 -16.04 -14.76
CA ARG A 218 12.33 -16.97 -13.76
C ARG A 218 11.11 -16.35 -13.10
N THR A 219 10.06 -17.16 -12.99
CA THR A 219 8.92 -16.89 -12.13
C THR A 219 9.03 -17.87 -10.98
N GLU A 220 9.29 -17.36 -9.78
CA GLU A 220 9.35 -18.21 -8.60
C GLU A 220 7.94 -18.43 -8.07
N LYS A 221 7.65 -19.64 -7.59
CA LYS A 221 6.36 -19.92 -6.93
C LYS A 221 6.32 -19.19 -5.60
N GLN A 222 5.11 -18.79 -5.18
CA GLN A 222 4.93 -18.23 -3.84
C GLN A 222 5.32 -19.24 -2.75
N ASP A 223 5.12 -20.52 -3.04
CA ASP A 223 5.50 -21.68 -2.25
C ASP A 223 6.55 -22.52 -3.01
N PRO A 224 7.85 -22.23 -2.84
CA PRO A 224 8.91 -22.94 -3.56
C PRO A 224 9.07 -24.39 -3.10
N ASP A 225 8.78 -24.68 -1.82
CA ASP A 225 8.81 -26.00 -1.18
C ASP A 225 7.53 -26.82 -1.44
N GLY A 226 6.42 -26.18 -1.82
CA GLY A 226 5.17 -26.83 -2.19
C GLY A 226 4.44 -27.47 -1.01
N ASP A 227 4.69 -26.97 0.20
CA ASP A 227 4.12 -27.49 1.45
C ASP A 227 2.74 -26.87 1.79
N GLY A 228 2.30 -25.89 1.00
CA GLY A 228 1.07 -25.14 1.18
C GLY A 228 1.18 -24.02 2.21
N GLU A 229 2.36 -23.75 2.77
CA GLU A 229 2.56 -22.79 3.86
C GLU A 229 2.67 -21.34 3.36
N MET A 230 2.81 -21.10 2.04
CA MET A 230 3.05 -19.76 1.48
C MET A 230 1.88 -19.11 0.71
N GLU A 231 0.67 -19.68 0.70
CA GLU A 231 -0.47 -19.14 -0.06
C GLU A 231 -1.27 -18.03 0.68
N PHE A 232 -0.59 -17.02 1.27
CA PHE A 232 -1.29 -15.82 1.77
C PHE A 232 -1.33 -14.73 0.69
N GLY A 233 -2.53 -14.44 0.18
CA GLY A 233 -2.83 -13.24 -0.61
C GLY A 233 -3.43 -13.49 -1.99
N GLU A 234 -3.61 -12.40 -2.73
CA GLU A 234 -4.34 -12.32 -4.00
C GLU A 234 -3.65 -13.00 -5.20
N VAL A 235 -2.36 -13.34 -5.11
CA VAL A 235 -1.55 -13.86 -6.23
C VAL A 235 -0.66 -15.02 -5.77
N THR A 236 -0.61 -16.10 -6.56
CA THR A 236 0.14 -17.35 -6.30
C THR A 236 1.56 -17.39 -6.88
N GLN A 237 2.03 -16.28 -7.45
CA GLN A 237 3.36 -16.10 -8.02
C GLN A 237 4.17 -15.13 -7.17
N GLN A 238 5.50 -15.30 -7.10
CA GLN A 238 6.40 -14.36 -6.45
C GLN A 238 7.29 -13.62 -7.44
N MET A 239 7.46 -12.33 -7.19
CA MET A 239 8.77 -11.71 -7.34
C MET A 239 9.39 -11.62 -5.95
N PRO A 240 10.52 -12.30 -5.71
CA PRO A 240 10.96 -12.61 -4.35
C PRO A 240 11.33 -11.34 -3.58
N ASP A 241 11.96 -10.37 -4.23
CA ASP A 241 12.42 -9.16 -3.57
C ASP A 241 12.28 -7.88 -4.41
N VAL A 242 12.50 -6.76 -3.72
CA VAL A 242 12.54 -5.40 -4.26
C VAL A 242 13.56 -5.25 -5.41
N PHE A 243 14.72 -5.91 -5.35
CA PHE A 243 15.77 -5.75 -6.36
C PHE A 243 15.40 -6.41 -7.69
N CYS A 244 14.74 -7.56 -7.64
CA CYS A 244 14.19 -8.22 -8.82
C CYS A 244 13.09 -7.40 -9.48
N GLN A 245 12.22 -6.76 -8.68
CA GLN A 245 11.23 -5.83 -9.20
C GLN A 245 11.88 -4.62 -9.89
N LEU A 246 12.95 -4.05 -9.30
CA LEU A 246 13.73 -2.98 -9.93
C LEU A 246 14.41 -3.42 -11.23
N GLU A 247 14.91 -4.66 -11.30
CA GLU A 247 15.51 -5.19 -12.53
C GLU A 247 14.47 -5.34 -13.65
N LYS A 248 13.27 -5.84 -13.34
CA LYS A 248 12.16 -5.88 -14.31
C LYS A 248 11.76 -4.49 -14.76
N ALA A 249 11.64 -3.53 -13.85
CA ALA A 249 11.35 -2.14 -14.19
C ALA A 249 12.39 -1.54 -15.13
N GLY A 250 13.68 -1.77 -14.85
CA GLY A 250 14.78 -1.34 -15.70
C GLY A 250 14.76 -1.99 -17.08
N ALA A 251 14.52 -3.31 -17.15
CA ALA A 251 14.45 -4.05 -18.40
C ALA A 251 13.28 -3.59 -19.27
N GLN A 252 12.09 -3.41 -18.69
CA GLN A 252 10.91 -2.91 -19.41
C GLN A 252 11.13 -1.49 -19.93
N ALA A 253 11.72 -0.60 -19.13
CA ALA A 253 12.03 0.77 -19.55
C ALA A 253 13.06 0.82 -20.70
N ARG A 254 14.11 -0.02 -20.62
CA ARG A 254 15.10 -0.16 -21.71
C ARG A 254 14.45 -0.69 -22.99
N ALA A 255 13.66 -1.75 -22.90
CA ALA A 255 12.98 -2.34 -24.05
C ALA A 255 11.98 -1.38 -24.70
N GLY A 256 11.29 -0.56 -23.90
CA GLY A 256 10.36 0.46 -24.37
C GLY A 256 11.00 1.77 -24.82
N GLY A 257 12.32 1.95 -24.64
CA GLY A 257 13.03 3.16 -25.03
C GLY A 257 12.60 4.43 -24.28
N TYR A 258 12.17 4.31 -23.02
CA TYR A 258 11.73 5.44 -22.19
C TYR A 258 12.49 5.53 -20.87
N GLY A 259 12.51 6.74 -20.29
CA GLY A 259 13.00 6.98 -18.93
C GLY A 259 11.86 6.99 -17.90
N LEU A 260 12.15 6.52 -16.70
CA LEU A 260 11.31 6.66 -15.51
C LEU A 260 11.56 8.04 -14.90
N ASP A 261 10.50 8.71 -14.44
CA ASP A 261 10.60 9.98 -13.70
C ASP A 261 10.72 9.73 -12.18
N ALA A 262 10.00 8.73 -11.67
CA ALA A 262 10.03 8.36 -10.26
C ALA A 262 9.92 6.86 -10.02
N VAL A 263 10.46 6.42 -8.89
CA VAL A 263 10.21 5.10 -8.29
C VAL A 263 9.61 5.32 -6.91
N VAL A 264 8.43 4.74 -6.66
CA VAL A 264 7.82 4.64 -5.34
C VAL A 264 8.20 3.28 -4.77
N ILE A 265 8.90 3.27 -3.63
CA ILE A 265 9.52 2.07 -3.07
C ILE A 265 9.20 1.87 -1.58
N ASN A 266 8.98 0.62 -1.18
CA ASN A 266 8.89 0.18 0.22
C ASN A 266 9.43 -1.28 0.30
N GLY A 267 9.67 -1.79 1.50
CA GLY A 267 10.14 -3.16 1.73
C GLY A 267 10.51 -3.38 3.20
N CYS A 268 11.06 -4.55 3.57
CA CYS A 268 11.52 -4.91 4.93
C CYS A 268 10.47 -5.54 5.84
N ILE A 269 9.17 -5.25 5.71
CA ILE A 269 8.19 -5.79 6.67
C ILE A 269 8.12 -7.32 6.62
N ASN A 270 8.22 -7.89 5.41
CA ASN A 270 8.20 -9.34 5.23
C ASN A 270 9.49 -10.01 5.69
N ASP A 271 10.64 -9.32 5.64
CA ASP A 271 11.94 -9.79 6.15
C ASP A 271 11.90 -10.02 7.68
N LEU A 272 11.01 -9.30 8.38
CA LEU A 272 10.86 -9.41 9.84
C LEU A 272 9.68 -10.27 10.28
N ASP A 273 8.92 -10.82 9.34
CA ASP A 273 7.65 -11.51 9.58
C ASP A 273 6.60 -10.61 10.25
N PRO A 274 5.65 -10.04 9.48
CA PRO A 274 4.65 -9.14 10.05
C PRO A 274 3.80 -9.79 11.13
N PHE A 275 3.50 -11.09 11.02
CA PHE A 275 2.53 -11.74 11.90
C PHE A 275 3.18 -12.18 13.20
N PHE A 276 4.18 -13.05 13.12
CA PHE A 276 4.76 -13.70 14.30
C PHE A 276 6.05 -13.04 14.78
N GLY A 277 6.78 -12.37 13.89
CA GLY A 277 8.05 -11.74 14.22
C GLY A 277 7.86 -10.35 14.83
N ILE A 278 7.21 -9.46 14.10
CA ILE A 278 6.90 -8.12 14.61
C ILE A 278 5.89 -8.21 15.74
N GLY A 279 4.74 -8.85 15.54
CA GLY A 279 3.68 -8.85 16.55
C GLY A 279 4.03 -9.62 17.83
N VAL A 280 4.50 -10.86 17.70
CA VAL A 280 4.68 -11.78 18.84
C VAL A 280 6.15 -11.90 19.27
N GLY A 281 7.10 -11.67 18.35
CA GLY A 281 8.53 -11.81 18.64
C GLY A 281 8.99 -13.27 18.78
N ILE A 282 8.32 -14.22 18.12
CA ILE A 282 8.68 -15.64 18.19
C ILE A 282 9.51 -16.10 17.00
N THR A 283 9.40 -15.43 15.86
CA THR A 283 10.20 -15.71 14.67
C THR A 283 11.69 -15.51 15.00
N PRO A 284 12.55 -16.53 14.80
CA PRO A 284 13.99 -16.39 14.97
C PRO A 284 14.53 -15.20 14.16
N GLY A 285 15.48 -14.45 14.72
CA GLY A 285 16.04 -13.25 14.06
C GLY A 285 15.24 -11.95 14.28
N SER A 286 13.94 -12.01 14.61
CA SER A 286 13.11 -10.80 14.90
C SER A 286 12.63 -10.69 16.35
N LYS A 287 13.09 -11.57 17.24
CA LYS A 287 12.86 -11.50 18.69
C LYS A 287 13.25 -10.13 19.26
N ASN A 288 14.46 -9.67 18.95
CA ASN A 288 14.97 -8.33 19.21
C ASN A 288 14.64 -7.42 18.02
N LEU A 289 13.49 -6.73 18.10
CA LEU A 289 12.96 -5.96 16.98
C LEU A 289 13.90 -4.83 16.52
N PRO A 290 14.51 -4.01 17.42
CA PRO A 290 15.49 -3.01 17.00
C PRO A 290 16.69 -3.56 16.24
N GLU A 291 17.25 -4.69 16.69
CA GLU A 291 18.36 -5.35 16.00
C GLU A 291 17.93 -5.89 14.63
N ALA A 292 16.74 -6.48 14.55
CA ALA A 292 16.18 -6.97 13.30
C ALA A 292 15.94 -5.85 12.27
N VAL A 293 15.36 -4.72 12.68
CA VAL A 293 15.13 -3.57 11.79
C VAL A 293 16.45 -2.99 11.31
N ARG A 294 17.44 -2.86 12.20
CA ARG A 294 18.79 -2.41 11.82
C ARG A 294 19.40 -3.35 10.77
N ARG A 295 19.22 -4.66 10.97
CA ARG A 295 19.79 -5.68 10.10
C ARG A 295 19.13 -5.71 8.72
N GLU A 296 17.81 -5.89 8.68
CA GLU A 296 17.11 -6.10 7.41
C GLU A 296 16.82 -4.77 6.69
N CYS A 297 16.26 -3.78 7.40
CA CYS A 297 15.85 -2.54 6.74
C CYS A 297 17.05 -1.66 6.39
N SER A 298 18.06 -1.60 7.26
CA SER A 298 19.25 -0.77 7.04
C SER A 298 20.39 -1.52 6.35
N GLY A 299 20.37 -2.87 6.34
CA GLY A 299 21.47 -3.69 5.83
C GLY A 299 22.68 -3.75 6.77
N ILE A 300 22.54 -3.35 8.04
CA ILE A 300 23.69 -3.22 8.96
C ILE A 300 23.73 -4.43 9.91
N GLY A 301 24.78 -5.24 9.78
CA GLY A 301 24.98 -6.41 10.64
C GLY A 301 24.20 -7.64 10.18
N ALA A 302 23.86 -7.72 8.88
CA ALA A 302 23.27 -8.91 8.29
C ALA A 302 24.21 -10.11 8.42
N ALA A 303 23.68 -11.21 8.93
CA ALA A 303 24.42 -12.46 9.03
C ALA A 303 24.21 -13.26 7.73
N PRO A 304 25.20 -14.09 7.32
CA PRO A 304 25.11 -14.88 6.10
C PRO A 304 24.09 -16.02 6.21
N GLU A 305 23.75 -16.44 7.43
CA GLU A 305 22.80 -17.50 7.69
C GLU A 305 21.47 -16.93 8.19
N ASN A 306 20.39 -17.31 7.52
CA ASN A 306 19.05 -16.94 7.90
C ASN A 306 18.54 -17.86 9.03
N PRO A 307 18.34 -17.36 10.27
CA PRO A 307 17.86 -18.14 11.39
C PRO A 307 16.39 -18.54 11.27
N ALA A 308 15.62 -17.88 10.39
CA ALA A 308 14.21 -18.14 10.17
C ALA A 308 13.95 -19.07 8.96
N LYS A 309 14.99 -19.58 8.29
CA LYS A 309 14.84 -20.39 7.07
C LYS A 309 13.93 -21.63 7.22
N ASP A 310 13.91 -22.23 8.41
CA ASP A 310 13.19 -23.49 8.70
C ASP A 310 11.99 -23.29 9.63
N VAL A 311 11.41 -22.07 9.72
CA VAL A 311 10.19 -21.89 10.54
C VAL A 311 9.01 -22.64 9.92
N PRO A 312 8.17 -23.32 10.73
CA PRO A 312 7.11 -24.22 10.25
C PRO A 312 5.77 -23.49 10.00
N TYR A 313 5.83 -22.25 9.53
CA TYR A 313 4.66 -21.43 9.24
C TYR A 313 5.02 -20.34 8.23
N PHE A 314 3.98 -19.74 7.64
CA PHE A 314 4.13 -18.63 6.70
C PHE A 314 4.96 -17.49 7.28
N SER A 315 6.10 -17.23 6.64
CA SER A 315 6.98 -16.14 7.05
C SER A 315 7.87 -15.72 5.88
N GLY A 316 7.71 -14.48 5.42
CA GLY A 316 8.65 -13.87 4.46
C GLY A 316 10.10 -13.89 4.97
N ALA A 317 10.29 -13.94 6.29
CA ALA A 317 11.59 -14.06 6.92
C ALA A 317 12.30 -15.37 6.57
N LYS A 318 11.61 -16.42 6.04
CA LYS A 318 12.27 -17.63 5.49
C LYS A 318 13.22 -17.27 4.33
N VAL A 319 12.93 -16.20 3.58
CA VAL A 319 13.67 -15.81 2.38
C VAL A 319 14.34 -14.42 2.51
N GLY A 320 13.77 -13.50 3.29
CA GLY A 320 14.27 -12.14 3.50
C GLY A 320 15.33 -12.06 4.59
N TYR A 321 16.60 -12.15 4.21
CA TYR A 321 17.75 -12.04 5.12
C TYR A 321 19.05 -11.67 4.39
N GLY A 322 18.98 -10.78 3.40
CA GLY A 322 20.09 -10.53 2.45
C GLY A 322 21.05 -9.40 2.81
N GLY A 323 20.61 -8.45 3.64
CA GLY A 323 21.48 -7.43 4.19
C GLY A 323 21.92 -6.29 3.26
N ARG A 324 21.43 -6.19 2.01
CA ARG A 324 21.72 -5.02 1.15
C ARG A 324 21.13 -3.71 1.71
N GLY A 325 19.97 -3.81 2.37
CA GLY A 325 19.28 -2.68 3.01
C GLY A 325 18.71 -1.65 2.04
N MET A 326 17.90 -0.73 2.58
CA MET A 326 17.12 0.22 1.78
C MET A 326 17.99 1.20 0.98
N ARG A 327 19.20 1.51 1.45
CA ARG A 327 20.12 2.40 0.71
C ARG A 327 20.51 1.80 -0.65
N ALA A 328 20.85 0.51 -0.68
CA ALA A 328 21.22 -0.15 -1.93
C ALA A 328 20.03 -0.23 -2.89
N ALA A 329 18.81 -0.43 -2.37
CA ALA A 329 17.59 -0.41 -3.17
C ALA A 329 17.32 0.99 -3.78
N ILE A 330 17.52 2.06 -3.00
CA ILE A 330 17.44 3.45 -3.47
C ILE A 330 18.46 3.73 -4.57
N GLU A 331 19.72 3.33 -4.39
CA GLU A 331 20.79 3.52 -5.38
C GLU A 331 20.49 2.73 -6.66
N LYS A 332 20.01 1.48 -6.55
CA LYS A 332 19.57 0.67 -7.69
C LYS A 332 18.40 1.34 -8.42
N ALA A 333 17.39 1.83 -7.71
CA ALA A 333 16.25 2.52 -8.29
C ALA A 333 16.67 3.77 -9.08
N HIS A 334 17.58 4.57 -8.54
CA HIS A 334 18.09 5.75 -9.24
C HIS A 334 18.96 5.40 -10.45
N SER A 335 19.53 4.19 -10.52
CA SER A 335 20.32 3.72 -11.68
C SER A 335 19.46 3.30 -12.89
N LEU A 336 18.14 3.19 -12.73
CA LEU A 336 17.23 2.80 -13.81
C LEU A 336 17.19 3.84 -14.94
N PRO A 337 16.72 3.49 -16.15
CA PRO A 337 16.58 4.43 -17.26
C PRO A 337 15.81 5.69 -16.84
N GLY A 338 16.30 6.87 -17.25
CA GLY A 338 15.74 8.17 -16.84
C GLY A 338 16.32 8.73 -15.54
N ARG A 339 17.10 7.93 -14.78
CA ARG A 339 17.62 8.30 -13.45
C ARG A 339 16.51 8.83 -12.53
N PRO A 340 15.46 8.01 -12.30
CA PRO A 340 14.25 8.46 -11.62
C PRO A 340 14.54 8.94 -10.20
N LYS A 341 13.71 9.88 -9.72
CA LYS A 341 13.71 10.25 -8.31
C LYS A 341 13.09 9.13 -7.48
N VAL A 342 13.58 8.93 -6.27
CA VAL A 342 13.16 7.81 -5.41
C VAL A 342 12.35 8.34 -4.24
N ILE A 343 11.10 7.91 -4.16
CA ILE A 343 10.20 8.19 -3.05
C ILE A 343 10.10 6.90 -2.24
N VAL A 344 10.80 6.84 -1.11
CA VAL A 344 10.68 5.75 -0.15
C VAL A 344 9.44 6.03 0.69
N ALA A 345 8.41 5.20 0.55
CA ALA A 345 7.19 5.35 1.34
C ALA A 345 7.48 4.91 2.78
N ASP A 346 7.39 5.84 3.74
CA ASP A 346 7.42 5.49 5.17
C ASP A 346 6.28 4.51 5.48
N PHE A 347 6.50 3.57 6.39
CA PHE A 347 5.45 2.74 6.95
C PHE A 347 4.46 3.56 7.77
N TYR A 348 3.20 3.11 7.74
CA TYR A 348 2.10 3.64 8.53
C TYR A 348 1.80 2.71 9.73
N TYR A 349 0.97 3.16 10.67
CA TYR A 349 0.54 2.38 11.82
C TYR A 349 -0.59 1.41 11.43
N ALA A 350 -0.28 0.14 11.14
CA ALA A 350 -1.31 -0.88 10.91
C ALA A 350 -2.10 -1.22 12.20
N LEU A 351 -1.37 -1.37 13.30
CA LEU A 351 -1.85 -1.54 14.67
C LEU A 351 -1.15 -0.49 15.55
N SER A 352 -1.87 0.04 16.54
CA SER A 352 -1.34 1.05 17.46
C SER A 352 -1.95 0.92 18.86
N ARG A 353 -1.44 1.68 19.82
CA ARG A 353 -2.01 1.87 21.15
C ARG A 353 -3.42 2.45 21.12
N SER A 354 -3.76 3.18 20.05
CA SER A 354 -5.11 3.70 19.80
C SER A 354 -6.04 2.66 19.19
N SER A 355 -5.53 1.57 18.60
CA SER A 355 -6.35 0.44 18.19
C SER A 355 -7.11 -0.06 19.42
N SER A 356 -8.41 0.25 19.50
CA SER A 356 -9.22 -0.11 20.65
C SER A 356 -9.01 -1.59 20.92
N PRO A 357 -8.82 -2.05 22.19
CA PRO A 357 -9.14 -3.42 22.47
C PRO A 357 -10.59 -3.54 22.01
N ILE A 358 -10.83 -4.37 21.01
CA ILE A 358 -12.18 -4.71 20.59
C ILE A 358 -12.96 -4.92 21.91
N PRO A 359 -14.22 -4.48 22.05
CA PRO A 359 -15.12 -5.17 22.94
C PRO A 359 -15.27 -6.57 22.34
N VAL A 360 -14.25 -7.42 22.48
CA VAL A 360 -14.30 -8.82 22.13
C VAL A 360 -15.37 -9.31 23.06
N LYS A 361 -16.60 -9.49 22.54
CA LYS A 361 -17.71 -10.06 23.30
C LYS A 361 -17.34 -11.44 23.88
N THR A 362 -16.24 -12.04 23.41
CA THR A 362 -15.57 -13.23 23.92
C THR A 362 -14.72 -13.01 25.18
N CYS A 363 -14.32 -11.78 25.51
CA CYS A 363 -13.64 -11.41 26.77
C CYS A 363 -14.60 -10.89 27.84
N SER A 364 -15.85 -10.61 27.47
CA SER A 364 -16.94 -10.19 28.35
C SER A 364 -18.14 -11.14 28.31
N THR A 365 -17.92 -12.42 27.98
CA THR A 365 -18.89 -13.47 28.27
C THR A 365 -19.06 -13.59 29.79
N PRO A 366 -20.29 -13.74 30.30
CA PRO A 366 -20.50 -14.02 31.72
C PRO A 366 -19.69 -15.26 32.13
N GLY A 367 -18.73 -15.10 33.05
CA GLY A 367 -17.88 -16.19 33.56
C GLY A 367 -16.36 -16.07 33.31
N VAL A 368 -15.88 -15.04 32.61
CA VAL A 368 -14.42 -14.80 32.46
C VAL A 368 -13.89 -14.03 33.68
N THR A 369 -12.87 -14.57 34.36
CA THR A 369 -12.24 -13.94 35.53
C THR A 369 -11.44 -12.69 35.12
N ALA A 370 -11.33 -11.70 36.03
CA ALA A 370 -10.58 -10.46 35.79
C ALA A 370 -9.12 -10.69 35.34
N ALA A 371 -8.50 -11.81 35.74
CA ALA A 371 -7.16 -12.20 35.33
C ALA A 371 -7.05 -12.56 33.83
N ARG A 372 -8.05 -13.23 33.24
CA ARG A 372 -8.07 -13.56 31.80
C ARG A 372 -8.31 -12.33 30.93
N LEU A 373 -9.13 -11.38 31.40
CA LEU A 373 -9.36 -10.09 30.73
C LEU A 373 -8.08 -9.23 30.71
N THR A 374 -7.32 -9.23 31.82
CA THR A 374 -6.03 -8.53 31.94
C THR A 374 -4.97 -9.15 31.04
N SER A 375 -4.91 -10.49 30.97
CA SER A 375 -4.02 -11.24 30.08
C SER A 375 -4.28 -10.95 28.59
N CYS A 376 -5.55 -10.87 28.17
CA CYS A 376 -5.91 -10.58 26.77
C CYS A 376 -5.61 -9.12 26.36
N LYS A 377 -5.86 -8.16 27.26
CA LYS A 377 -5.44 -6.75 27.06
C LYS A 377 -3.92 -6.60 27.02
N GLY A 378 -3.19 -7.36 27.84
CA GLY A 378 -1.73 -7.38 27.84
C GLY A 378 -1.11 -7.96 26.56
N ALA A 379 -1.77 -8.93 25.91
CA ALA A 379 -1.31 -9.51 24.65
C ALA A 379 -1.47 -8.54 23.46
N LEU A 380 -2.63 -7.90 23.31
CA LEU A 380 -2.86 -6.91 22.24
C LEU A 380 -2.02 -5.64 22.45
N GLY A 381 -1.86 -5.19 23.71
CA GLY A 381 -1.01 -4.05 24.03
C GLY A 381 0.43 -4.25 23.56
N ARG A 382 1.02 -5.43 23.82
CA ARG A 382 2.39 -5.75 23.39
C ARG A 382 2.55 -5.81 21.86
N VAL A 383 1.56 -6.35 21.14
CA VAL A 383 1.59 -6.40 19.67
C VAL A 383 1.56 -4.99 19.09
N ALA A 384 0.65 -4.14 19.58
CA ALA A 384 0.56 -2.74 19.17
C ALA A 384 1.86 -1.97 19.45
N GLU A 385 2.43 -2.10 20.64
CA GLU A 385 3.71 -1.49 21.02
C GLU A 385 4.84 -1.91 20.06
N ARG A 386 4.92 -3.19 19.69
CA ARG A 386 5.93 -3.68 18.75
C ARG A 386 5.71 -3.17 17.33
N TYR A 387 4.46 -3.03 16.88
CA TYR A 387 4.16 -2.42 15.57
C TYR A 387 4.49 -0.92 15.52
N GLU A 388 4.23 -0.19 16.61
CA GLU A 388 4.65 1.22 16.72
C GLU A 388 6.18 1.34 16.72
N GLN A 389 6.87 0.49 17.48
CA GLN A 389 8.33 0.43 17.50
C GLN A 389 8.91 0.07 16.12
N TYR A 390 8.31 -0.90 15.42
CA TYR A 390 8.69 -1.24 14.04
C TYR A 390 8.55 -0.03 13.12
N THR A 391 7.37 0.62 13.14
CA THR A 391 7.07 1.79 12.29
C THR A 391 8.08 2.90 12.53
N GLN A 392 8.36 3.22 13.80
CA GLN A 392 9.36 4.21 14.19
C GLN A 392 10.75 3.87 13.63
N LEU A 393 11.23 2.65 13.87
CA LEU A 393 12.60 2.27 13.54
C LEU A 393 12.80 2.05 12.03
N ALA A 394 11.81 1.49 11.33
CA ALA A 394 11.86 1.29 9.89
C ALA A 394 11.88 2.64 9.16
N ASN A 395 11.02 3.58 9.57
CA ASN A 395 11.01 4.92 8.99
C ASN A 395 12.33 5.64 9.28
N ALA A 396 12.87 5.56 10.51
CA ALA A 396 14.19 6.10 10.80
C ALA A 396 15.29 5.50 9.90
N ALA A 397 15.24 4.19 9.61
CA ALA A 397 16.17 3.54 8.70
C ALA A 397 16.02 4.05 7.25
N TYR A 398 14.79 4.29 6.77
CA TYR A 398 14.54 4.84 5.45
C TYR A 398 15.06 6.26 5.28
N HIS A 399 14.81 7.12 6.27
CA HIS A 399 15.33 8.48 6.30
C HIS A 399 16.85 8.51 6.28
N GLN A 400 17.49 7.64 7.08
CA GLN A 400 18.95 7.48 7.07
C GLN A 400 19.47 6.97 5.72
N ALA A 401 18.80 5.99 5.11
CA ALA A 401 19.16 5.45 3.81
C ALA A 401 19.06 6.51 2.70
N ALA A 402 17.98 7.28 2.64
CA ALA A 402 17.80 8.37 1.69
C ALA A 402 18.84 9.47 1.89
N ALA A 403 19.11 9.87 3.14
CA ALA A 403 20.14 10.87 3.44
C ALA A 403 21.54 10.39 3.04
N ALA A 404 21.88 9.13 3.31
CA ALA A 404 23.16 8.53 2.94
C ALA A 404 23.34 8.43 1.42
N ALA A 405 22.31 8.01 0.70
CA ALA A 405 22.27 7.97 -0.76
C ALA A 405 22.47 9.37 -1.37
N ASN A 406 21.73 10.36 -0.88
CA ASN A 406 21.87 11.75 -1.32
C ASN A 406 23.26 12.33 -1.02
N LYS A 407 23.86 11.99 0.14
CA LYS A 407 25.21 12.42 0.50
C LYS A 407 26.28 11.79 -0.40
N ALA A 408 26.06 10.58 -0.88
CA ALA A 408 26.97 9.90 -1.81
C ALA A 408 26.85 10.42 -3.26
N SER A 409 25.77 11.13 -3.60
CA SER A 409 25.49 11.65 -4.93
C SER A 409 26.34 12.88 -5.27
N SER A 410 26.95 12.90 -6.46
CA SER A 410 27.51 14.11 -7.07
C SER A 410 26.46 14.97 -7.78
N ASP A 411 25.31 14.39 -8.14
CA ASP A 411 24.31 14.99 -9.03
C ASP A 411 23.18 15.68 -8.24
N GLY A 412 23.42 15.92 -6.95
CA GLY A 412 22.44 16.43 -6.00
C GLY A 412 21.50 15.36 -5.44
N PRO A 413 20.56 15.76 -4.55
CA PRO A 413 19.64 14.84 -3.91
C PRO A 413 18.60 14.27 -4.90
N TYR A 414 18.40 12.97 -4.85
CA TYR A 414 17.49 12.22 -5.70
C TYR A 414 16.53 11.31 -4.94
N ALA A 415 16.70 11.13 -3.63
CA ALA A 415 15.88 10.28 -2.80
C ALA A 415 15.25 11.04 -1.63
N VAL A 416 14.05 10.65 -1.23
CA VAL A 416 13.39 11.13 -0.01
C VAL A 416 12.61 9.99 0.62
N ALA A 417 12.71 9.86 1.93
CA ALA A 417 11.75 9.08 2.70
C ALA A 417 10.55 10.00 2.96
N ALA A 418 9.42 9.69 2.34
CA ALA A 418 8.23 10.52 2.36
C ALA A 418 7.20 9.92 3.30
N ASP A 419 6.74 10.74 4.24
CA ASP A 419 5.71 10.37 5.18
C ASP A 419 4.32 10.47 4.55
N GLY A 420 3.47 9.49 4.85
CA GLY A 420 2.03 9.58 4.61
C GLY A 420 1.30 10.46 5.63
N LEU A 421 1.98 10.93 6.68
CA LEU A 421 1.43 11.65 7.83
C LEU A 421 0.38 10.84 8.61
N PHE A 422 0.62 9.52 8.70
CA PHE A 422 -0.23 8.65 9.50
C PHE A 422 0.02 8.87 10.99
N THR A 423 -1.05 8.76 11.78
CA THR A 423 -1.01 8.81 13.24
C THR A 423 -1.45 7.49 13.83
N VAL A 424 -1.23 7.30 15.13
CA VAL A 424 -1.75 6.12 15.84
C VAL A 424 -3.27 6.01 15.71
N ASP A 425 -3.96 7.15 15.54
CA ASP A 425 -5.42 7.20 15.39
C ASP A 425 -5.89 6.78 14.00
N ASN A 426 -4.98 6.52 13.06
CA ASN A 426 -5.31 6.00 11.73
C ASN A 426 -5.16 4.48 11.59
N ALA A 427 -4.73 3.82 12.68
CA ALA A 427 -4.60 2.38 12.74
C ALA A 427 -5.93 1.64 12.70
N VAL A 428 -5.87 0.32 12.59
CA VAL A 428 -7.09 -0.48 12.58
C VAL A 428 -7.86 -0.34 13.89
N LEU A 429 -9.19 -0.43 13.83
CA LEU A 429 -10.09 -0.35 15.00
C LEU A 429 -10.09 0.99 15.74
N THR A 430 -9.62 2.05 15.11
CA THR A 430 -9.76 3.43 15.61
C THR A 430 -10.98 4.13 14.97
N PRO A 431 -11.48 5.22 15.56
CA PRO A 431 -12.56 6.01 14.96
C PRO A 431 -12.19 6.68 13.62
N ASP A 432 -10.92 7.05 13.42
CA ASP A 432 -10.38 7.66 12.19
C ASP A 432 -9.48 6.67 11.42
N SER A 433 -9.85 5.38 11.41
CA SER A 433 -9.09 4.35 10.71
C SER A 433 -8.96 4.70 9.23
N LYS A 434 -7.73 4.64 8.71
CA LYS A 434 -7.41 4.82 7.28
C LYS A 434 -6.80 3.55 6.68
N VAL A 435 -7.05 2.44 7.36
CA VAL A 435 -6.64 1.11 6.98
C VAL A 435 -7.85 0.18 7.05
N TRP A 436 -7.88 -0.87 6.22
CA TRP A 436 -8.97 -1.82 6.21
C TRP A 436 -9.03 -2.60 7.53
N GLY A 437 -10.17 -2.52 8.20
CA GLY A 437 -10.44 -3.27 9.43
C GLY A 437 -11.24 -4.56 9.25
N THR A 438 -11.65 -4.89 8.02
CA THR A 438 -12.33 -6.16 7.73
C THR A 438 -11.88 -6.72 6.39
N PRO A 439 -11.78 -8.06 6.26
CA PRO A 439 -11.29 -8.72 5.05
C PRO A 439 -12.31 -8.74 3.89
N VAL A 440 -13.51 -8.18 4.10
CA VAL A 440 -14.68 -8.33 3.21
C VAL A 440 -15.25 -7.01 2.68
N THR A 441 -14.66 -5.88 3.06
CA THR A 441 -15.17 -4.54 2.71
C THR A 441 -14.29 -3.81 1.69
N ASP A 442 -13.21 -4.43 1.25
CA ASP A 442 -12.32 -3.84 0.25
C ASP A 442 -12.86 -3.98 -1.18
N PRO A 443 -12.43 -3.10 -2.09
CA PRO A 443 -12.81 -3.13 -3.50
C PRO A 443 -12.57 -4.46 -4.21
N ALA A 444 -11.50 -5.21 -3.88
CA ALA A 444 -11.15 -6.46 -4.55
C ALA A 444 -12.03 -7.66 -4.11
N PHE A 445 -12.72 -7.55 -2.98
CA PHE A 445 -13.53 -8.63 -2.41
C PHE A 445 -14.49 -9.34 -3.39
N PRO A 446 -15.25 -8.64 -4.27
CA PRO A 446 -16.17 -9.31 -5.21
C PRO A 446 -15.49 -10.25 -6.21
N LEU A 447 -14.21 -10.03 -6.52
CA LEU A 447 -13.40 -10.93 -7.33
C LEU A 447 -12.97 -12.14 -6.50
N ARG A 448 -12.44 -11.91 -5.29
CA ARG A 448 -11.98 -12.96 -4.38
C ARG A 448 -13.09 -13.93 -4.02
N THR A 449 -14.31 -13.47 -3.76
CA THR A 449 -15.47 -14.35 -3.46
C THR A 449 -15.80 -15.35 -4.56
N ARG A 450 -15.51 -15.02 -5.82
CA ARG A 450 -15.74 -15.92 -6.97
C ARG A 450 -14.51 -16.74 -7.32
N ALA A 451 -13.33 -16.14 -7.27
CA ALA A 451 -12.08 -16.75 -7.70
C ALA A 451 -11.56 -17.79 -6.70
N CYS A 452 -11.60 -17.48 -5.39
CA CYS A 452 -10.95 -18.29 -4.37
C CYS A 452 -11.47 -19.73 -4.24
N PRO A 453 -12.79 -20.00 -4.27
CA PRO A 453 -13.30 -21.38 -4.21
C PRO A 453 -12.80 -22.28 -5.35
N GLU A 454 -12.36 -21.69 -6.47
CA GLU A 454 -11.95 -22.42 -7.66
C GLU A 454 -10.43 -22.46 -7.89
N LEU A 455 -9.69 -21.49 -7.34
CA LEU A 455 -8.28 -21.24 -7.70
C LEU A 455 -7.30 -21.42 -6.54
N SER A 456 -7.79 -21.59 -5.30
CA SER A 456 -6.94 -21.73 -4.12
C SER A 456 -7.21 -23.05 -3.41
N SER A 457 -6.13 -23.70 -2.97
CA SER A 457 -6.19 -24.88 -2.11
C SER A 457 -6.62 -24.52 -0.68
N THR A 458 -6.52 -23.24 -0.32
CA THR A 458 -6.90 -22.64 0.97
C THR A 458 -7.96 -21.52 0.79
N PRO A 459 -9.19 -21.84 0.33
CA PRO A 459 -10.19 -20.81 -0.05
C PRO A 459 -10.45 -19.75 1.02
N ALA A 460 -10.43 -20.10 2.31
CA ALA A 460 -10.65 -19.16 3.39
C ALA A 460 -9.55 -18.08 3.51
N GLN A 461 -8.29 -18.43 3.24
CA GLN A 461 -7.16 -17.48 3.27
C GLN A 461 -7.18 -16.57 2.05
N CYS A 462 -7.48 -17.13 0.87
CA CYS A 462 -7.64 -16.35 -0.37
C CYS A 462 -8.78 -15.31 -0.28
N LEU A 463 -9.84 -15.60 0.49
CA LEU A 463 -10.94 -14.65 0.73
C LEU A 463 -10.58 -13.49 1.65
N SER A 464 -9.34 -13.42 2.15
CA SER A 464 -8.87 -12.40 3.08
C SER A 464 -7.84 -11.48 2.44
N ALA A 465 -8.09 -10.17 2.48
CA ALA A 465 -7.06 -9.17 2.25
C ALA A 465 -6.43 -8.89 3.63
N ALA A 466 -5.12 -8.73 3.69
CA ALA A 466 -4.46 -8.52 4.97
C ALA A 466 -5.01 -7.24 5.63
N VAL A 467 -5.52 -7.43 6.84
CA VAL A 467 -6.07 -6.35 7.66
C VAL A 467 -4.96 -5.36 7.99
N GLY A 468 -5.31 -4.09 8.03
CA GLY A 468 -4.35 -3.03 8.30
C GLY A 468 -3.66 -2.49 7.05
N HIS A 469 -3.99 -2.90 5.82
CA HIS A 469 -3.54 -2.17 4.62
C HIS A 469 -4.27 -0.83 4.44
N PRO A 470 -3.63 0.21 3.84
CA PRO A 470 -4.29 1.48 3.60
C PRO A 470 -5.58 1.28 2.83
N ASP A 471 -6.66 1.91 3.30
CA ASP A 471 -7.91 1.96 2.56
C ASP A 471 -7.86 3.05 1.48
N ILE A 472 -8.99 3.32 0.82
CA ILE A 472 -9.06 4.37 -0.21
C ILE A 472 -8.66 5.74 0.36
N ALA A 473 -9.04 6.05 1.60
CA ALA A 473 -8.70 7.31 2.24
C ALA A 473 -7.22 7.35 2.64
N GLY A 474 -6.68 6.25 3.19
CA GLY A 474 -5.27 6.12 3.52
C GLY A 474 -4.35 6.21 2.30
N ALA A 475 -4.71 5.54 1.19
CA ALA A 475 -3.95 5.62 -0.05
C ALA A 475 -3.95 7.03 -0.64
N ARG A 476 -5.08 7.74 -0.56
CA ARG A 476 -5.17 9.14 -0.98
C ARG A 476 -4.35 10.06 -0.08
N GLN A 477 -4.35 9.82 1.23
CA GLN A 477 -3.52 10.54 2.18
C GLN A 477 -2.02 10.38 1.87
N TYR A 478 -1.55 9.17 1.54
CA TYR A 478 -0.17 8.97 1.08
C TYR A 478 0.17 9.86 -0.12
N ALA A 479 -0.64 9.79 -1.17
CA ALA A 479 -0.38 10.52 -2.41
C ALA A 479 -0.40 12.04 -2.21
N ASP A 480 -1.36 12.55 -1.43
CA ASP A 480 -1.45 13.98 -1.09
C ASP A 480 -0.22 14.43 -0.28
N SER A 481 0.18 13.66 0.74
CA SER A 481 1.36 13.97 1.56
C SER A 481 2.66 13.95 0.77
N PHE A 482 2.82 13.01 -0.17
CA PHE A 482 3.98 12.96 -1.07
C PHE A 482 4.07 14.21 -1.96
N LEU A 483 2.94 14.74 -2.42
CA LEU A 483 2.89 15.97 -3.21
C LEU A 483 3.19 17.24 -2.40
N LEU A 484 3.01 17.20 -1.08
CA LEU A 484 3.41 18.27 -0.17
C LEU A 484 4.92 18.28 0.09
N ASN A 485 5.61 17.15 -0.13
CA ASN A 485 7.05 17.03 0.15
C ASN A 485 7.88 18.03 -0.68
N PRO A 486 8.67 18.93 -0.04
CA PRO A 486 9.41 19.98 -0.76
C PRO A 486 10.39 19.45 -1.81
N SER A 487 11.01 18.30 -1.57
CA SER A 487 11.94 17.67 -2.52
C SER A 487 11.20 17.18 -3.75
N VAL A 488 10.06 16.50 -3.56
CA VAL A 488 9.20 16.05 -4.67
C VAL A 488 8.72 17.24 -5.50
N ARG A 489 8.19 18.29 -4.86
CA ARG A 489 7.77 19.51 -5.58
C ARG A 489 8.92 20.12 -6.38
N LYS A 490 10.12 20.20 -5.79
CA LYS A 490 11.31 20.76 -6.46
C LYS A 490 11.74 19.93 -7.67
N TRP A 491 11.78 18.60 -7.55
CA TRP A 491 12.20 17.71 -8.64
C TRP A 491 11.29 17.80 -9.85
N PHE A 492 9.99 17.97 -9.63
CA PHE A 492 8.98 18.09 -10.69
C PHE A 492 8.68 19.54 -11.09
N HIS A 493 9.51 20.50 -10.63
CA HIS A 493 9.36 21.93 -10.95
C HIS A 493 7.98 22.51 -10.59
N LEU A 494 7.36 21.98 -9.54
CA LEU A 494 6.06 22.43 -9.08
C LEU A 494 6.20 23.74 -8.29
N PRO A 495 5.24 24.67 -8.40
CA PRO A 495 5.27 25.92 -7.65
C PRO A 495 5.23 25.63 -6.15
N ARG A 496 5.94 26.44 -5.36
CA ARG A 496 5.79 26.42 -3.90
C ARG A 496 4.38 26.87 -3.53
N GLN A 497 3.77 26.18 -2.59
CA GLN A 497 2.41 26.49 -2.11
C GLN A 497 2.40 27.45 -0.91
N GLY A 498 3.57 27.84 -0.41
CA GLY A 498 3.70 28.84 0.65
C GLY A 498 5.16 29.17 0.96
N PRO A 499 5.44 29.79 2.13
CA PRO A 499 6.77 30.29 2.46
C PRO A 499 7.77 29.15 2.71
N GLN A 500 9.07 29.49 2.65
CA GLN A 500 10.12 28.59 3.11
C GLN A 500 10.20 28.67 4.63
N ALA A 501 9.56 27.71 5.30
CA ALA A 501 9.55 27.60 6.74
C ALA A 501 10.61 26.62 7.24
N GLN A 502 11.01 26.79 8.50
CA GLN A 502 11.96 25.92 9.19
C GLN A 502 11.44 25.61 10.59
N LEU A 503 11.42 24.32 10.94
CA LEU A 503 11.16 23.88 12.31
C LEU A 503 12.38 24.13 13.19
N LYS A 504 12.12 24.63 14.41
CA LYS A 504 13.06 24.70 15.52
C LYS A 504 12.69 23.59 16.50
N VAL A 505 13.51 22.56 16.50
CA VAL A 505 13.36 21.37 17.34
C VAL A 505 14.66 21.15 18.12
N PRO A 506 14.60 20.95 19.45
CA PRO A 506 15.76 20.56 20.24
C PRO A 506 16.42 19.27 19.70
N ALA A 507 17.74 19.16 19.88
CA ALA A 507 18.47 17.95 19.49
C ALA A 507 18.10 16.74 20.34
N LYS A 508 17.90 17.00 21.62
CA LYS A 508 17.77 16.02 22.69
C LYS A 508 16.70 16.49 23.66
N ALA A 509 16.00 15.55 24.26
CA ALA A 509 15.06 15.77 25.34
C ALA A 509 15.09 14.59 26.32
N HIS A 510 14.61 14.81 27.53
CA HIS A 510 14.33 13.71 28.44
C HIS A 510 12.95 13.14 28.15
N VAL A 511 12.81 11.82 28.18
CA VAL A 511 11.50 11.16 28.11
C VAL A 511 10.55 11.77 29.17
N GLY A 512 9.33 12.09 28.77
CA GLY A 512 8.30 12.72 29.60
C GLY A 512 8.47 14.22 29.87
N SER A 513 9.56 14.86 29.41
CA SER A 513 9.74 16.31 29.54
C SER A 513 9.01 17.08 28.43
N GLU A 514 8.50 18.28 28.74
CA GLU A 514 7.93 19.17 27.72
C GLU A 514 9.03 19.72 26.80
N VAL A 515 8.93 19.37 25.52
CA VAL A 515 9.82 19.83 24.46
C VAL A 515 9.14 20.98 23.72
N PRO A 516 9.74 22.18 23.65
CA PRO A 516 9.21 23.27 22.83
C PRO A 516 9.57 23.07 21.36
N LEU A 517 8.57 23.13 20.48
CA LEU A 517 8.71 23.16 19.03
C LEU A 517 8.14 24.48 18.50
N SER A 518 8.80 25.07 17.52
CA SER A 518 8.29 26.26 16.85
C SER A 518 8.67 26.29 15.37
N VAL A 519 7.95 27.07 14.58
CA VAL A 519 8.25 27.28 13.17
C VAL A 519 8.62 28.73 12.91
N THR A 520 9.58 28.93 12.00
CA THR A 520 10.02 30.26 11.57
C THR A 520 10.01 30.36 10.04
N VAL A 521 9.72 31.54 9.52
CA VAL A 521 9.87 31.91 8.11
C VAL A 521 10.93 33.00 8.05
N ASP A 522 12.02 32.75 7.32
CA ASP A 522 13.16 33.66 7.22
C ASP A 522 13.71 34.11 8.60
N GLY A 523 13.71 33.20 9.57
CA GLY A 523 14.16 33.44 10.94
C GLY A 523 13.21 34.26 11.82
N LYS A 524 12.01 34.58 11.32
CA LYS A 524 10.97 35.33 12.06
C LYS A 524 9.73 34.47 12.28
N PRO A 525 8.84 34.84 13.23
CA PRO A 525 7.52 34.22 13.33
C PRO A 525 6.77 34.32 11.99
N PRO A 526 6.03 33.28 11.56
CA PRO A 526 5.19 33.36 10.38
C PRO A 526 4.15 34.49 10.51
N ALA A 527 3.70 35.01 9.37
CA ALA A 527 2.60 35.98 9.35
C ALA A 527 1.32 35.40 9.98
N ALA A 528 0.40 36.26 10.42
CA ALA A 528 -0.89 35.83 10.97
C ALA A 528 -1.76 35.11 9.91
N GLY A 529 -2.71 34.29 10.37
CA GLY A 529 -3.71 33.64 9.51
C GLY A 529 -3.36 32.23 9.02
N TYR A 530 -2.25 31.65 9.49
CA TYR A 530 -1.95 30.23 9.27
C TYR A 530 -2.61 29.34 10.33
N ARG A 531 -3.00 28.13 9.92
CA ARG A 531 -3.29 27.01 10.81
C ARG A 531 -2.15 25.99 10.76
N TYR A 532 -1.82 25.42 11.91
CA TYR A 532 -0.65 24.57 12.09
C TYR A 532 -1.09 23.18 12.53
N HIS A 533 -0.80 22.18 11.70
CA HIS A 533 -1.00 20.78 12.07
C HIS A 533 0.36 20.12 12.33
N TRP A 534 0.68 19.98 13.62
CA TRP A 534 1.90 19.39 14.12
C TRP A 534 1.80 17.87 14.15
N TYR A 535 2.85 17.20 13.66
CA TYR A 535 3.04 15.76 13.74
C TYR A 535 4.36 15.53 14.46
N PHE A 536 4.34 14.91 15.64
CA PHE A 536 5.52 14.90 16.51
C PHE A 536 6.53 13.78 16.18
N GLY A 537 6.13 12.85 15.30
CA GLY A 537 6.93 11.69 14.86
C GLY A 537 6.71 10.42 15.69
N ASP A 538 6.04 10.52 16.84
CA ASP A 538 5.66 9.41 17.74
C ASP A 538 4.22 8.91 17.51
N GLY A 539 3.67 9.27 16.34
CA GLY A 539 2.31 8.99 15.92
C GLY A 539 1.26 9.89 16.56
N THR A 540 1.62 10.83 17.45
CA THR A 540 0.71 11.87 17.94
C THR A 540 0.73 13.11 17.04
N GLN A 541 -0.35 13.87 17.10
CA GLN A 541 -0.53 15.11 16.34
C GLN A 541 -1.28 16.17 17.16
N GLN A 542 -1.16 17.43 16.75
CA GLN A 542 -1.91 18.52 17.33
C GLN A 542 -2.20 19.61 16.30
N GLU A 543 -3.45 20.06 16.22
CA GLU A 543 -3.82 21.25 15.46
C GLU A 543 -3.85 22.48 16.37
N THR A 544 -3.25 23.58 15.90
CA THR A 544 -3.17 24.86 16.62
C THR A 544 -3.29 26.05 15.66
N ASP A 545 -3.58 27.22 16.20
CA ASP A 545 -3.48 28.51 15.50
C ASP A 545 -2.17 29.25 15.82
N GLN A 546 -1.31 28.66 16.66
CA GLN A 546 -0.03 29.22 17.10
C GLN A 546 1.15 28.58 16.36
N PRO A 547 2.20 29.36 16.02
CA PRO A 547 3.42 28.85 15.38
C PRO A 547 4.36 28.12 16.35
N ALA A 548 3.93 27.86 17.59
CA ALA A 548 4.70 27.18 18.62
C ALA A 548 3.80 26.25 19.45
N VAL A 549 4.38 25.14 19.91
CA VAL A 549 3.71 24.10 20.69
C VAL A 549 4.71 23.43 21.64
N THR A 550 4.22 22.81 22.71
CA THR A 550 5.01 21.92 23.56
C THR A 550 4.50 20.49 23.44
N HIS A 551 5.41 19.51 23.45
CA HIS A 551 5.07 18.09 23.38
C HIS A 551 5.97 17.26 24.29
N ALA A 552 5.43 16.24 24.93
CA ALA A 552 6.19 15.30 25.75
C ALA A 552 6.24 13.94 25.06
N TYR A 553 7.46 13.43 24.87
CA TYR A 553 7.68 12.10 24.28
C TYR A 553 7.71 11.04 25.39
N ASP A 554 6.77 10.10 25.35
CA ASP A 554 6.62 9.09 26.40
C ASP A 554 7.60 7.91 26.26
N HIS A 555 8.26 7.80 25.12
CA HIS A 555 9.17 6.69 24.81
C HIS A 555 10.49 7.21 24.23
N PRO A 556 11.59 6.45 24.44
CA PRO A 556 12.84 6.76 23.78
C PRO A 556 12.71 6.70 22.27
N GLY A 557 13.53 7.49 21.58
CA GLY A 557 13.56 7.41 20.13
C GLY A 557 14.64 8.27 19.50
N PRO A 558 14.87 8.08 18.20
CA PRO A 558 14.75 9.20 17.28
C PRO A 558 13.25 9.48 16.99
N TRP A 559 12.86 10.75 17.03
CA TRP A 559 11.56 11.27 16.61
C TRP A 559 11.76 12.37 15.57
N LEU A 560 11.04 12.33 14.45
CA LEU A 560 11.17 13.31 13.37
C LEU A 560 9.91 14.18 13.25
N PRO A 561 9.86 15.35 13.91
CA PRO A 561 8.69 16.23 13.84
C PRO A 561 8.49 16.81 12.44
N ARG A 562 7.21 16.90 12.07
CA ARG A 562 6.72 17.50 10.84
C ARG A 562 5.60 18.47 11.17
N LEU A 563 5.37 19.41 10.26
CA LEU A 563 4.33 20.41 10.38
C LEU A 563 3.71 20.66 9.01
N VAL A 564 2.39 20.60 8.93
CA VAL A 564 1.63 21.10 7.78
C VAL A 564 1.07 22.48 8.13
N MET A 565 1.60 23.52 7.49
CA MET A 565 1.08 24.88 7.58
C MET A 565 0.01 25.08 6.51
N THR A 566 -1.20 25.47 6.90
CA THR A 566 -2.29 25.84 5.97
C THR A 566 -2.49 27.35 5.99
N GLY A 567 -2.23 28.02 4.87
CA GLY A 567 -2.42 29.46 4.73
C GLY A 567 -3.88 29.87 4.54
N PRO A 568 -4.19 31.19 4.55
CA PRO A 568 -5.55 31.72 4.39
C PRO A 568 -6.26 31.29 3.09
N GLU A 569 -5.50 31.08 2.01
CA GLU A 569 -6.01 30.61 0.71
C GLU A 569 -6.18 29.08 0.64
N GLY A 570 -5.98 28.35 1.75
CA GLY A 570 -6.08 26.89 1.81
C GLY A 570 -4.87 26.13 1.28
N LYS A 571 -3.85 26.83 0.76
CA LYS A 571 -2.59 26.21 0.33
C LYS A 571 -1.82 25.65 1.52
N LYS A 572 -1.19 24.48 1.31
CA LYS A 572 -0.49 23.72 2.35
C LYS A 572 1.01 23.68 2.11
N VAL A 573 1.79 23.72 3.17
CA VAL A 573 3.25 23.53 3.14
C VAL A 573 3.63 22.51 4.19
N LEU A 574 4.30 21.42 3.77
CA LEU A 574 4.95 20.49 4.67
C LEU A 574 6.33 21.01 5.03
N VAL A 575 6.62 21.06 6.33
CA VAL A 575 7.91 21.41 6.91
C VAL A 575 8.35 20.23 7.76
N GLU A 576 9.52 19.69 7.48
CA GLU A 576 10.12 18.60 8.25
C GLU A 576 11.32 19.13 9.04
N ALA A 577 11.56 18.57 10.23
CA ALA A 577 12.75 18.87 10.99
C ALA A 577 14.00 18.39 10.24
N THR A 578 15.08 19.18 10.27
CA THR A 578 16.32 18.83 9.54
C THR A 578 17.06 17.61 10.12
N ARG A 579 16.69 17.21 11.34
CA ARG A 579 17.18 16.03 12.04
C ARG A 579 16.11 15.53 12.99
N ALA A 580 16.17 14.24 13.31
CA ALA A 580 15.39 13.70 14.41
C ALA A 580 15.85 14.28 15.76
N LEU A 581 14.89 14.48 16.66
CA LEU A 581 15.11 14.67 18.09
C LEU A 581 15.40 13.31 18.73
N THR A 582 16.36 13.27 19.64
CA THR A 582 16.60 12.08 20.47
C THR A 582 15.94 12.27 21.84
N ALA A 583 14.95 11.45 22.17
CA ALA A 583 14.39 11.40 23.53
C ALA A 583 15.01 10.19 24.25
N ASP A 584 15.62 10.42 25.41
CA ASP A 584 16.28 9.39 26.23
C ASP A 584 15.87 9.44 27.71
#